data_AF-A0A0Q5VIQ1-F1
#
_entry.id   AF-A0A0Q5VIQ1-F1
#
_cell.length_a   1.000
_cell.length_b   1.000
_cell.length_c   1.000
_cell.angle_alpha   90.00
_cell.angle_beta   90.00
_cell.angle_gamma   90.00
#
_symmetry.space_group_name_H-M   'P 1'
#
loop_
_entity.id
_entity.type
_entity.pdbx_description
1 polymer ?
#
loop_
_entity_poly.entity_id
_entity_poly.type
_entity_poly.pdbx_seq_one_letter_code
_entity_poly.pdbx_strand_id
1 'polypeptide(L)'
;MPDANAAKRAAVVLCLGATLAAAACKPREAAPPPVDAQPVTPVAAPPAPSQTPLTPLGRADLITAARDAASTFAAGQAPAAPDPLAGRRFALNLAFGCAGPQPPLAEDDAGDGLPRWSWGPDRKTIQITLAPGDWKPSALVAGPPADWEAVEGLWVERPWTSVDGCPGAAADRPAGDSTAPSPQTLGLAAVFEADGSRLKRRNGRAYAYTVRGEGEAPAAAPVNGYRLVLEGRFAAWPSGQTLRCRAAGPDQRPVCIAAVQLDRIAFTTADGVQLSEWRPNG
;
A
#
# COMPACT_ATOMS: atom_id res chain seq x y z
N MET A 1 -9.10 45.02 28.75
CA MET A 1 -8.05 45.73 29.53
C MET A 1 -8.53 45.79 30.98
N PRO A 2 -7.62 45.61 31.95
CA PRO A 2 -7.55 44.49 32.88
C PRO A 2 -8.11 44.86 34.29
N ASP A 3 -8.33 43.94 35.23
CA ASP A 3 -7.28 43.48 36.16
C ASP A 3 -7.58 42.17 36.90
N ALA A 4 -6.47 41.50 37.22
CA ALA A 4 -6.32 40.17 37.78
C ALA A 4 -5.87 40.21 39.27
N ASN A 5 -5.63 39.00 39.81
CA ASN A 5 -4.82 38.62 40.98
C ASN A 5 -5.61 38.34 42.28
N ALA A 6 -5.66 37.07 42.74
CA ALA A 6 -4.62 36.30 43.47
C ALA A 6 -4.53 36.75 44.95
N ALA A 7 -4.37 35.93 45.97
CA ALA A 7 -3.53 34.74 46.07
C ALA A 7 -3.89 33.88 47.30
N LYS A 8 -3.51 32.60 47.23
CA LYS A 8 -3.39 31.66 48.36
C LYS A 8 -2.25 32.07 49.30
N ARG A 9 -2.32 31.68 50.57
CA ARG A 9 -1.14 31.30 51.38
C ARG A 9 -1.51 30.40 52.56
N ALA A 10 -0.75 29.33 52.70
CA ALA A 10 -0.77 28.33 53.75
C ALA A 10 -0.01 28.82 55.00
N ALA A 11 -0.31 28.23 56.16
CA ALA A 11 0.56 28.27 57.32
C ALA A 11 0.50 26.92 58.07
N VAL A 12 1.67 26.33 58.24
CA VAL A 12 2.00 25.14 59.03
C VAL A 12 2.39 25.60 60.44
N VAL A 13 1.93 24.90 61.48
CA VAL A 13 2.58 24.91 62.81
C VAL A 13 2.54 23.50 63.40
N LEU A 14 3.69 23.07 63.92
CA LEU A 14 4.02 21.76 64.49
C LEU A 14 4.27 21.89 66.01
N CYS A 15 4.28 20.75 66.73
CA CYS A 15 4.85 20.48 68.07
C CYS A 15 3.92 20.76 69.30
N LEU A 16 3.88 20.00 70.42
CA LEU A 16 4.52 18.77 70.93
C LEU A 16 3.84 18.36 72.29
N GLY A 17 3.91 17.09 72.71
CA GLY A 17 3.88 16.61 74.12
C GLY A 17 2.55 16.05 74.66
N ALA A 18 2.37 14.72 74.85
CA ALA A 18 2.72 13.86 76.02
C ALA A 18 1.88 14.17 77.29
N THR A 19 1.08 13.28 77.92
CA THR A 19 1.44 12.02 78.60
C THR A 19 0.22 11.18 79.10
N LEU A 20 0.40 9.83 79.13
CA LEU A 20 0.08 8.79 80.16
C LEU A 20 -1.36 8.32 80.58
N ALA A 21 -1.60 7.01 80.32
CA ALA A 21 -2.25 5.93 81.12
C ALA A 21 -3.78 5.98 81.42
N ALA A 22 -4.60 4.91 81.46
CA ALA A 22 -4.40 3.47 81.61
C ALA A 22 -5.65 2.62 81.18
N ALA A 23 -5.40 1.31 80.98
CA ALA A 23 -6.27 0.16 81.30
C ALA A 23 -7.45 -0.25 80.38
N ALA A 24 -7.17 -1.18 79.45
CA ALA A 24 -8.09 -2.27 79.09
C ALA A 24 -7.31 -3.49 78.56
N CYS A 25 -6.84 -4.37 79.45
CA CYS A 25 -6.31 -5.68 79.07
C CYS A 25 -7.45 -6.70 78.90
N LYS A 26 -7.70 -7.14 77.67
CA LYS A 26 -8.22 -8.49 77.39
C LYS A 26 -7.10 -9.30 76.75
N PRO A 27 -6.81 -10.53 77.22
CA PRO A 27 -5.87 -11.41 76.53
C PRO A 27 -6.42 -11.75 75.14
N ARG A 28 -5.62 -11.45 74.11
CA ARG A 28 -5.90 -11.80 72.72
C ARG A 28 -5.51 -13.27 72.53
N GLU A 29 -6.49 -14.10 72.21
CA GLU A 29 -6.30 -15.47 71.72
C GLU A 29 -5.23 -15.47 70.63
N ALA A 30 -4.23 -16.34 70.75
CA ALA A 30 -3.15 -16.44 69.79
C ALA A 30 -3.73 -16.80 68.41
N ALA A 31 -3.50 -15.95 67.42
CA ALA A 31 -3.81 -16.27 66.04
C ALA A 31 -3.02 -17.52 65.62
N PRO A 32 -3.64 -18.46 64.88
CA PRO A 32 -2.89 -19.58 64.32
C PRO A 32 -1.74 -19.06 63.48
N PRO A 33 -0.59 -19.77 63.43
CA PRO A 33 0.55 -19.33 62.65
C PRO A 33 0.13 -19.09 61.20
N PRO A 34 0.65 -18.03 60.54
CA PRO A 34 0.36 -17.78 59.14
C PRO A 34 0.76 -19.03 58.35
N VAL A 35 -0.21 -19.63 57.68
CA VAL A 35 0.06 -20.67 56.69
C VAL A 35 0.74 -19.95 55.52
N ASP A 36 2.00 -20.29 55.27
CA ASP A 36 2.72 -19.78 54.12
C ASP A 36 1.88 -20.03 52.85
N ALA A 37 1.50 -18.95 52.17
CA ALA A 37 0.84 -19.05 50.89
C ALA A 37 1.82 -19.73 49.93
N GLN A 38 1.51 -20.98 49.54
CA GLN A 38 2.28 -21.64 48.50
C GLN A 38 2.19 -20.78 47.22
N PRO A 39 3.32 -20.49 46.56
CA PRO A 39 3.29 -19.74 45.31
C PRO A 39 2.44 -20.51 44.30
N VAL A 40 1.29 -19.93 43.94
CA VAL A 40 0.49 -20.42 42.82
C VAL A 40 1.35 -20.32 41.57
N THR A 41 1.75 -21.47 41.04
CA THR A 41 2.44 -21.53 39.76
C THR A 41 1.43 -21.07 38.71
N PRO A 42 1.68 -20.00 37.93
CA PRO A 42 0.78 -19.62 36.87
C PRO A 42 0.68 -20.80 35.89
N VAL A 43 -0.51 -21.40 35.78
CA VAL A 43 -0.76 -22.37 34.72
C VAL A 43 -0.57 -21.61 33.41
N ALA A 44 0.43 -22.02 32.62
CA ALA A 44 0.69 -21.44 31.32
C ALA A 44 -0.59 -21.52 30.48
N ALA A 45 -1.09 -20.37 30.03
CA ALA A 45 -2.21 -20.33 29.10
C ALA A 45 -1.85 -21.18 27.86
N PRO A 46 -2.78 -22.00 27.35
CA PRO A 46 -2.56 -22.72 26.11
C PRO A 46 -2.08 -21.75 25.01
N PRO A 47 -1.06 -22.10 24.22
CA PRO A 47 -0.61 -21.23 23.14
C PRO A 47 -1.79 -20.91 22.23
N ALA A 48 -2.02 -19.61 21.98
CA ALA A 48 -3.05 -19.18 21.05
C ALA A 48 -2.83 -19.89 19.70
N PRO A 49 -3.89 -20.38 19.04
CA PRO A 49 -3.75 -21.09 17.77
C PRO A 49 -3.01 -20.20 16.78
N SER A 50 -1.92 -20.72 16.21
CA SER A 50 -1.16 -20.03 15.18
C SER A 50 -2.06 -19.82 13.97
N GLN A 51 -2.49 -18.59 13.74
CA GLN A 51 -3.25 -18.25 12.53
C GLN A 51 -2.30 -18.33 11.33
N THR A 52 -2.58 -19.23 10.39
CA THR A 52 -1.85 -19.26 9.12
C THR A 52 -2.02 -17.90 8.44
N PRO A 53 -0.93 -17.20 8.07
CA PRO A 53 -1.05 -15.91 7.39
C PRO A 53 -1.83 -16.10 6.09
N LEU A 54 -2.89 -15.31 5.89
CA LEU A 54 -3.62 -15.31 4.62
C LEU A 54 -2.65 -14.96 3.47
N THR A 55 -2.72 -15.75 2.39
CA THR A 55 -1.95 -15.47 1.18
C THR A 55 -2.30 -14.07 0.65
N PRO A 56 -1.30 -13.26 0.27
CA PRO A 56 -1.53 -11.97 -0.37
C PRO A 56 -2.33 -12.16 -1.67
N LEU A 57 -3.24 -11.22 -1.94
CA LEU A 57 -4.00 -11.19 -3.19
C LEU A 57 -3.08 -10.89 -4.38
N GLY A 58 -3.23 -11.67 -5.44
CA GLY A 58 -2.44 -11.54 -6.67
C GLY A 58 -3.14 -10.72 -7.75
N ARG A 59 -2.52 -10.70 -8.94
CA ARG A 59 -3.04 -10.00 -10.12
C ARG A 59 -4.42 -10.51 -10.55
N ALA A 60 -4.59 -11.83 -10.58
CA ALA A 60 -5.85 -12.46 -10.97
C ALA A 60 -7.01 -12.06 -10.04
N ASP A 61 -6.74 -12.00 -8.73
CA ASP A 61 -7.72 -11.59 -7.72
C ASP A 61 -8.11 -10.13 -7.91
N LEU A 62 -7.12 -9.24 -8.09
CA LEU A 62 -7.36 -7.81 -8.31
C LEU A 62 -8.17 -7.55 -9.59
N ILE A 63 -7.85 -8.24 -10.69
CA ILE A 63 -8.61 -8.10 -11.95
C ILE A 63 -10.03 -8.61 -11.81
N THR A 64 -10.24 -9.71 -11.08
CA THR A 64 -11.57 -10.26 -10.82
C THR A 64 -12.39 -9.27 -10.01
N ALA A 65 -11.85 -8.78 -8.89
CA ALA A 65 -12.54 -7.80 -8.06
C ALA A 65 -12.84 -6.49 -8.81
N ALA A 66 -11.92 -6.03 -9.66
CA ALA A 66 -12.15 -4.85 -10.50
C ALA A 66 -13.26 -5.07 -11.54
N ARG A 67 -13.35 -6.27 -12.13
CA ARG A 67 -14.42 -6.63 -13.05
C ARG A 67 -15.77 -6.63 -12.35
N ASP A 68 -15.84 -7.21 -11.16
CA ASP A 68 -17.08 -7.28 -10.37
C ASP A 68 -17.52 -5.87 -9.92
N ALA A 69 -16.58 -5.03 -9.48
CA ALA A 69 -16.83 -3.64 -9.15
C ALA A 69 -17.29 -2.82 -10.36
N ALA A 70 -16.66 -3.01 -11.53
CA ALA A 70 -17.07 -2.35 -12.77
C ALA A 70 -18.49 -2.77 -13.19
N SER A 71 -18.83 -4.06 -13.07
CA SER A 71 -20.16 -4.58 -13.36
C SER A 71 -21.21 -3.99 -12.41
N THR A 72 -20.91 -3.98 -11.11
CA THR A 72 -21.78 -3.40 -10.07
C THR A 72 -22.04 -1.92 -10.32
N PHE A 73 -20.98 -1.16 -10.66
CA PHE A 73 -21.07 0.24 -11.02
C PHE A 73 -21.93 0.46 -12.27
N ALA A 74 -21.69 -0.30 -13.33
CA ALA A 74 -22.44 -0.19 -14.59
C ALA A 74 -23.93 -0.54 -14.41
N ALA A 75 -24.23 -1.47 -13.50
CA ALA A 75 -25.60 -1.82 -13.14
C ALA A 75 -26.28 -0.79 -12.22
N GLY A 76 -25.58 0.25 -11.75
CA GLY A 76 -26.10 1.22 -10.78
C GLY A 76 -26.39 0.62 -9.40
N GLN A 77 -25.74 -0.50 -9.07
CA GLN A 77 -25.95 -1.22 -7.82
C GLN A 77 -25.03 -0.70 -6.71
N ALA A 78 -25.47 -0.84 -5.47
CA ALA A 78 -24.61 -0.59 -4.32
C ALA A 78 -23.58 -1.72 -4.19
N PRO A 79 -22.31 -1.41 -3.92
CA PRO A 79 -21.31 -2.43 -3.68
C PRO A 79 -21.55 -3.15 -2.35
N ALA A 80 -21.01 -4.36 -2.23
CA ALA A 80 -21.12 -5.16 -1.02
C ALA A 80 -20.50 -4.47 0.19
N ALA A 81 -21.11 -4.67 1.36
CA ALA A 81 -20.59 -4.22 2.65
C ALA A 81 -20.62 -5.40 3.66
N PRO A 82 -19.51 -5.66 4.39
CA PRO A 82 -18.22 -4.96 4.32
C PRO A 82 -17.46 -5.26 3.00
N ASP A 83 -16.56 -4.36 2.61
CA ASP A 83 -15.69 -4.57 1.45
C ASP A 83 -14.68 -5.70 1.73
N PRO A 84 -14.62 -6.77 0.91
CA PRO A 84 -13.76 -7.92 1.16
C PRO A 84 -12.25 -7.68 0.92
N LEU A 85 -11.89 -6.60 0.22
CA LEU A 85 -10.50 -6.23 -0.05
C LEU A 85 -9.91 -5.33 1.03
N ALA A 86 -10.73 -4.55 1.74
CA ALA A 86 -10.25 -3.57 2.71
C ALA A 86 -9.28 -4.21 3.73
N GLY A 87 -8.06 -3.68 3.81
CA GLY A 87 -6.99 -4.15 4.71
C GLY A 87 -6.28 -5.44 4.25
N ARG A 88 -6.73 -6.12 3.20
CA ARG A 88 -6.05 -7.31 2.65
C ARG A 88 -4.68 -6.92 2.10
N ARG A 89 -3.70 -7.79 2.32
CA ARG A 89 -2.40 -7.70 1.66
C ARG A 89 -2.50 -8.10 0.20
N PHE A 90 -1.68 -7.49 -0.64
CA PHE A 90 -1.49 -7.88 -2.02
C PHE A 90 -0.02 -8.01 -2.37
N ALA A 91 0.26 -8.81 -3.39
CA ALA A 91 1.56 -8.92 -4.05
C ALA A 91 1.30 -9.10 -5.55
N LEU A 92 1.64 -8.08 -6.34
CA LEU A 92 1.43 -8.05 -7.79
C LEU A 92 2.77 -8.19 -8.49
N ASN A 93 2.79 -9.03 -9.53
CA ASN A 93 3.92 -9.17 -10.44
C ASN A 93 3.48 -8.75 -11.84
N LEU A 94 3.80 -7.52 -12.23
CA LEU A 94 3.30 -6.92 -13.47
C LEU A 94 4.39 -6.97 -14.55
N ALA A 95 4.18 -7.76 -15.60
CA ALA A 95 5.05 -7.76 -16.77
C ALA A 95 4.95 -6.47 -17.58
N PHE A 96 6.11 -5.90 -17.92
CA PHE A 96 6.23 -4.73 -18.80
C PHE A 96 7.41 -4.87 -19.76
N GLY A 97 7.46 -3.99 -20.77
CA GLY A 97 8.52 -4.03 -21.79
C GLY A 97 8.37 -5.15 -22.82
N CYS A 98 7.22 -5.82 -22.84
CA CYS A 98 6.94 -6.98 -23.68
C CYS A 98 6.97 -6.67 -25.19
N ALA A 99 6.68 -5.42 -25.57
CA ALA A 99 6.69 -4.97 -26.97
C ALA A 99 8.05 -4.40 -27.41
N GLY A 100 9.07 -4.46 -26.54
CA GLY A 100 10.37 -3.85 -26.79
C GLY A 100 10.54 -2.48 -26.13
N PRO A 101 11.60 -1.74 -26.49
CA PRO A 101 11.94 -0.47 -25.86
C PRO A 101 10.95 0.62 -26.24
N GLN A 102 10.67 1.51 -25.29
CA GLN A 102 9.85 2.70 -25.47
C GLN A 102 10.74 3.96 -25.45
N PRO A 103 10.24 5.10 -25.93
CA PRO A 103 10.92 6.38 -25.73
C PRO A 103 11.18 6.63 -24.23
N PRO A 104 12.36 7.16 -23.86
CA PRO A 104 12.61 7.56 -22.48
C PRO A 104 11.60 8.64 -22.05
N LEU A 105 11.25 8.64 -20.76
CA LEU A 105 10.53 9.77 -20.16
C LEU A 105 11.41 11.01 -20.25
N ALA A 106 10.87 12.16 -20.66
CA ALA A 106 11.54 13.42 -20.41
C ALA A 106 11.60 13.68 -18.90
N GLU A 107 12.62 14.39 -18.43
CA GLU A 107 12.80 14.63 -16.98
C GLU A 107 11.63 15.42 -16.36
N ASP A 108 10.96 16.25 -17.16
CA ASP A 108 9.82 17.07 -16.74
C ASP A 108 8.45 16.46 -17.10
N ASP A 109 8.41 15.29 -17.74
CA ASP A 109 7.14 14.65 -18.08
C ASP A 109 6.42 14.21 -16.80
N ALA A 110 5.17 14.65 -16.65
CA ALA A 110 4.28 14.08 -15.64
C ALA A 110 4.18 12.56 -15.88
N GLY A 111 4.45 11.78 -14.83
CA GLY A 111 4.36 10.33 -14.91
C GLY A 111 2.98 9.88 -15.37
N ASP A 112 2.93 8.92 -16.29
CA ASP A 112 1.65 8.32 -16.72
C ASP A 112 1.26 7.11 -15.85
N GLY A 113 2.11 6.72 -14.90
CA GLY A 113 1.88 5.56 -14.03
C GLY A 113 2.19 4.21 -14.67
N LEU A 114 2.86 4.16 -15.83
CA LEU A 114 3.27 2.92 -16.50
C LEU A 114 4.80 2.72 -16.45
N PRO A 115 5.27 1.49 -16.12
CA PRO A 115 6.67 1.16 -16.22
C PRO A 115 7.10 1.00 -17.68
N ARG A 116 8.32 1.43 -18.00
CA ARG A 116 8.91 1.31 -19.34
C ARG A 116 10.39 0.97 -19.26
N TRP A 117 10.94 0.51 -20.37
CA TRP A 117 12.38 0.47 -20.56
C TRP A 117 12.77 1.11 -21.88
N SER A 118 13.98 1.66 -21.92
CA SER A 118 14.58 2.26 -23.11
C SER A 118 16.06 1.91 -23.17
N TRP A 119 16.66 2.09 -24.34
CA TRP A 119 18.12 2.06 -24.46
C TRP A 119 18.71 3.35 -23.88
N GLY A 120 19.78 3.22 -23.11
CA GLY A 120 20.64 4.34 -22.76
C GLY A 120 21.56 4.74 -23.93
N PRO A 121 22.48 5.69 -23.70
CA PRO A 121 23.42 6.17 -24.72
C PRO A 121 24.16 5.01 -25.40
N ASP A 122 24.31 5.11 -26.72
CA ASP A 122 24.99 4.13 -27.59
C ASP A 122 24.45 2.69 -27.47
N ARG A 123 23.24 2.50 -26.91
CA ARG A 123 22.64 1.18 -26.62
C ARG A 123 23.50 0.27 -25.75
N LYS A 124 24.41 0.84 -24.94
CA LYS A 124 25.27 0.07 -24.03
C LYS A 124 24.59 -0.29 -22.72
N THR A 125 23.57 0.46 -22.34
CA THR A 125 22.80 0.28 -21.10
C THR A 125 21.31 0.23 -21.40
N ILE A 126 20.55 -0.32 -20.47
CA ILE A 126 19.09 -0.25 -20.49
C ILE A 126 18.65 0.62 -19.31
N GLN A 127 17.77 1.58 -19.58
CA GLN A 127 17.13 2.38 -18.56
C GLN A 127 15.73 1.83 -18.30
N ILE A 128 15.42 1.54 -17.04
CA ILE A 128 14.10 1.13 -16.57
C ILE A 128 13.54 2.28 -15.75
N THR A 129 12.32 2.72 -16.05
CA THR A 129 11.66 3.81 -15.33
C THR A 129 10.20 3.53 -15.04
N LEU A 130 9.73 4.01 -13.90
CA LEU A 130 8.33 4.10 -13.52
C LEU A 130 8.10 5.46 -12.84
N ALA A 131 7.35 6.34 -13.48
CA ALA A 131 6.92 7.60 -12.90
C ALA A 131 5.42 7.50 -12.56
N PRO A 132 5.04 7.49 -11.26
CA PRO A 132 3.63 7.53 -10.88
C PRO A 132 2.96 8.81 -11.39
N GLY A 133 1.69 8.73 -11.78
CA GLY A 133 0.92 9.91 -12.16
C GLY A 133 0.34 10.62 -10.95
N ASP A 134 0.17 11.94 -11.03
CA ASP A 134 -0.59 12.69 -10.03
C ASP A 134 -2.09 12.52 -10.30
N TRP A 135 -2.75 11.67 -9.50
CA TRP A 135 -4.19 11.41 -9.63
C TRP A 135 -5.02 12.20 -8.63
N LYS A 136 -4.42 12.98 -7.73
CA LYS A 136 -5.19 13.81 -6.80
C LYS A 136 -6.19 14.75 -7.52
N PRO A 137 -5.83 15.45 -8.61
CA PRO A 137 -6.78 16.29 -9.33
C PRO A 137 -7.72 15.51 -10.28
N SER A 138 -7.55 14.19 -10.40
CA SER A 138 -8.30 13.37 -11.37
C SER A 138 -9.75 13.13 -10.95
N ALA A 139 -10.64 13.09 -11.95
CA ALA A 139 -12.03 12.66 -11.77
C ALA A 139 -12.16 11.21 -11.25
N LEU A 140 -11.11 10.38 -11.40
CA LEU A 140 -11.05 9.03 -10.83
C LEU A 140 -11.05 9.06 -9.30
N VAL A 141 -10.43 10.08 -8.71
CA VAL A 141 -10.30 10.27 -7.25
C VAL A 141 -11.40 11.19 -6.69
N ALA A 142 -12.01 12.03 -7.51
CA ALA A 142 -13.10 12.94 -7.10
C ALA A 142 -14.23 12.23 -6.32
N GLY A 143 -14.77 12.89 -5.29
CA GLY A 143 -15.80 12.39 -4.36
C GLY A 143 -15.82 13.21 -3.05
N PRO A 144 -16.62 12.85 -2.04
CA PRO A 144 -16.52 13.45 -0.70
C PRO A 144 -15.05 13.43 -0.26
N PRO A 145 -14.51 14.54 0.26
CA PRO A 145 -13.08 14.66 0.50
C PRO A 145 -12.65 13.57 1.48
N ALA A 146 -11.74 12.71 1.04
CA ALA A 146 -10.74 12.25 1.98
C ALA A 146 -9.69 13.36 2.03
N ASP A 147 -9.17 13.63 3.22
CA ASP A 147 -8.05 14.55 3.44
C ASP A 147 -6.72 13.90 3.00
N TRP A 148 -6.70 13.30 1.81
CA TRP A 148 -5.47 12.78 1.21
C TRP A 148 -4.59 13.94 0.78
N GLU A 149 -3.36 13.97 1.30
CA GLU A 149 -2.36 14.96 0.92
C GLU A 149 -1.96 14.78 -0.55
N ALA A 150 -1.83 13.52 -0.99
CA ALA A 150 -1.43 13.12 -2.33
C ALA A 150 -2.05 11.78 -2.73
N VAL A 151 -2.22 11.57 -4.04
CA VAL A 151 -2.62 10.29 -4.62
C VAL A 151 -1.76 10.01 -5.84
N GLU A 152 -0.85 9.05 -5.71
CA GLU A 152 0.03 8.62 -6.79
C GLU A 152 -0.60 7.44 -7.54
N GLY A 153 -0.71 7.57 -8.86
CA GLY A 153 -1.39 6.64 -9.74
C GLY A 153 -0.45 5.70 -10.48
N LEU A 154 -0.75 4.41 -10.45
CA LEU A 154 -0.09 3.39 -11.24
C LEU A 154 -1.12 2.60 -12.04
N TRP A 155 -0.90 2.39 -13.33
CA TRP A 155 -1.77 1.54 -14.14
C TRP A 155 -1.35 0.07 -14.05
N VAL A 156 -2.35 -0.81 -13.99
CA VAL A 156 -2.13 -2.26 -14.15
C VAL A 156 -2.11 -2.55 -15.64
N GLU A 157 -0.92 -2.76 -16.21
CA GLU A 157 -0.79 -3.03 -17.65
C GLU A 157 -1.61 -4.27 -18.06
N ARG A 158 -2.41 -4.13 -19.14
CA ARG A 158 -3.31 -5.18 -19.69
C ARG A 158 -4.29 -5.74 -18.66
N PRO A 159 -5.22 -4.95 -18.10
CA PRO A 159 -6.10 -5.37 -17.00
C PRO A 159 -7.17 -6.41 -17.37
N TRP A 160 -7.02 -7.05 -18.52
CA TRP A 160 -7.81 -8.18 -18.99
C TRP A 160 -7.05 -9.51 -18.95
N THR A 161 -5.77 -9.53 -18.58
CA THR A 161 -4.95 -10.76 -18.47
C THR A 161 -4.68 -11.12 -17.01
N SER A 162 -5.06 -12.32 -16.57
CA SER A 162 -4.79 -12.79 -15.20
C SER A 162 -3.36 -13.29 -14.99
N VAL A 163 -2.62 -13.56 -16.07
CA VAL A 163 -1.23 -14.04 -16.01
C VAL A 163 -0.26 -12.89 -15.76
N ASP A 164 0.81 -13.18 -15.02
CA ASP A 164 1.87 -12.23 -14.63
C ASP A 164 2.98 -12.06 -15.68
N GLY A 165 2.90 -12.81 -16.79
CA GLY A 165 3.89 -12.82 -17.86
C GLY A 165 3.58 -11.88 -19.01
N CYS A 166 4.55 -11.72 -19.91
CA CYS A 166 4.30 -11.11 -21.21
C CYS A 166 3.30 -11.94 -22.03
N PRO A 167 2.43 -11.30 -22.82
CA PRO A 167 1.48 -12.02 -23.65
C PRO A 167 2.21 -12.86 -24.69
N GLY A 168 1.74 -14.09 -24.92
CA GLY A 168 2.20 -14.90 -26.04
C GLY A 168 1.80 -14.31 -27.38
N ALA A 169 2.55 -14.62 -28.43
CA ALA A 169 2.12 -14.31 -29.80
C ALA A 169 0.91 -15.18 -30.16
N ALA A 170 -0.24 -14.56 -30.39
CA ALA A 170 -1.40 -15.26 -30.94
C ALA A 170 -1.11 -15.61 -32.40
N ALA A 171 -1.21 -16.89 -32.76
CA ALA A 171 -0.94 -17.40 -34.10
C ALA A 171 -1.93 -16.85 -35.16
N ASP A 172 -3.16 -16.54 -34.75
CA ASP A 172 -4.26 -16.10 -35.63
C ASP A 172 -4.50 -14.58 -35.60
N ARG A 173 -3.44 -13.77 -35.58
CA ARG A 173 -3.61 -12.30 -35.72
C ARG A 173 -3.96 -12.00 -37.18
N PRO A 174 -5.11 -11.35 -37.47
CA PRO A 174 -5.41 -10.87 -38.83
C PRO A 174 -4.26 -9.99 -39.32
N ALA A 175 -3.71 -10.31 -40.49
CA ALA A 175 -2.60 -9.55 -41.05
C ALA A 175 -3.08 -8.16 -41.49
N GLY A 176 -2.38 -7.10 -41.07
CA GLY A 176 -2.52 -5.77 -41.66
C GLY A 176 -2.96 -4.64 -40.73
N ASP A 177 -3.56 -4.93 -39.58
CA ASP A 177 -4.08 -3.87 -38.71
C ASP A 177 -3.13 -3.56 -37.55
N SER A 178 -2.44 -2.42 -37.64
CA SER A 178 -1.84 -1.77 -36.48
C SER A 178 -2.95 -1.11 -35.66
N THR A 179 -3.75 -1.90 -34.96
CA THR A 179 -4.76 -1.38 -34.03
C THR A 179 -4.07 -0.70 -32.85
N ALA A 180 -4.52 0.50 -32.50
CA ALA A 180 -4.05 1.18 -31.30
C ALA A 180 -4.26 0.28 -30.05
N PRO A 181 -3.32 0.27 -29.09
CA PRO A 181 -3.50 -0.47 -27.85
C PRO A 181 -4.79 -0.06 -27.14
N SER A 182 -5.53 -1.03 -26.59
CA SER A 182 -6.68 -0.72 -25.74
C SER A 182 -6.21 0.08 -24.51
N PRO A 183 -6.99 1.09 -24.07
CA PRO A 183 -6.63 1.90 -22.90
C PRO A 183 -6.64 1.07 -21.61
N GLN A 184 -5.91 1.56 -20.60
CA GLN A 184 -5.93 0.95 -19.27
C GLN A 184 -7.27 1.25 -18.59
N THR A 185 -7.84 0.23 -17.93
CA THR A 185 -9.12 0.33 -17.21
C THR A 185 -9.03 -0.02 -15.73
N LEU A 186 -7.83 -0.32 -15.23
CA LEU A 186 -7.59 -0.67 -13.84
C LEU A 186 -6.28 -0.06 -13.35
N GLY A 187 -6.36 0.67 -12.26
CA GLY A 187 -5.23 1.33 -11.63
C GLY A 187 -5.13 1.08 -10.12
N LEU A 188 -3.97 1.38 -9.58
CA LEU A 188 -3.69 1.45 -8.16
C LEU A 188 -3.46 2.92 -7.80
N ALA A 189 -4.24 3.40 -6.84
CA ALA A 189 -4.09 4.73 -6.27
C ALA A 189 -3.38 4.59 -4.92
N ALA A 190 -2.08 4.87 -4.90
CA ALA A 190 -1.32 4.96 -3.67
C ALA A 190 -1.73 6.24 -2.93
N VAL A 191 -2.42 6.08 -1.81
CA VAL A 191 -3.00 7.19 -1.04
C VAL A 191 -2.11 7.56 0.16
N PHE A 192 -1.97 8.86 0.42
CA PHE A 192 -1.15 9.40 1.51
C PHE A 192 -1.96 10.38 2.35
N GLU A 193 -2.03 10.15 3.67
CA GLU A 193 -2.74 11.00 4.63
C GLU A 193 -1.98 12.30 4.90
N ALA A 194 -2.71 13.38 5.24
CA ALA A 194 -2.14 14.68 5.59
C ALA A 194 -1.12 14.64 6.74
N ASP A 195 -1.36 13.80 7.75
CA ASP A 195 -0.45 13.58 8.89
C ASP A 195 0.47 12.36 8.70
N GLY A 196 0.39 11.73 7.52
CA GLY A 196 1.26 10.62 7.15
C GLY A 196 2.70 11.08 6.89
N SER A 197 3.65 10.16 7.02
CA SER A 197 5.05 10.48 6.73
C SER A 197 5.23 10.92 5.28
N ARG A 198 5.57 12.20 5.07
CA ARG A 198 5.95 12.76 3.78
C ARG A 198 7.16 12.08 3.16
N LEU A 199 7.98 11.40 3.97
CA LEU A 199 9.15 10.64 3.52
C LEU A 199 8.77 9.43 2.64
N LYS A 200 7.52 8.95 2.74
CA LYS A 200 7.02 7.84 1.93
C LYS A 200 6.68 8.25 0.49
N ARG A 201 6.58 9.56 0.24
CA ARG A 201 6.21 10.12 -1.07
C ARG A 201 7.47 10.28 -1.91
N ARG A 202 7.33 10.13 -3.23
CA ARG A 202 8.42 10.46 -4.15
C ARG A 202 8.30 11.86 -4.74
N ASN A 203 7.19 12.56 -4.48
CA ASN A 203 6.93 13.92 -4.96
C ASN A 203 7.20 14.05 -6.47
N GLY A 204 6.71 13.08 -7.24
CA GLY A 204 6.88 13.03 -8.70
C GLY A 204 8.19 12.39 -9.18
N ARG A 205 9.15 12.07 -8.30
CA ARG A 205 10.40 11.43 -8.73
C ARG A 205 10.17 9.98 -9.18
N ALA A 206 10.54 9.69 -10.42
CA ALA A 206 10.49 8.32 -10.96
C ALA A 206 11.30 7.31 -10.13
N TYR A 207 10.83 6.07 -10.09
CA TYR A 207 11.63 4.89 -9.80
C TYR A 207 12.47 4.60 -11.04
N ALA A 208 13.79 4.60 -10.91
CA ALA A 208 14.69 4.44 -12.05
C ALA A 208 15.81 3.47 -11.72
N TYR A 209 16.18 2.65 -12.69
CA TYR A 209 17.31 1.73 -12.60
C TYR A 209 18.01 1.60 -13.94
N THR A 210 19.35 1.57 -13.93
CA THR A 210 20.17 1.34 -15.12
C THR A 210 20.74 -0.06 -15.10
N VAL A 211 20.31 -0.90 -16.04
CA VAL A 211 20.96 -2.19 -16.30
C VAL A 211 22.22 -1.94 -17.14
N ARG A 212 23.34 -2.47 -16.69
CA ARG A 212 24.63 -2.45 -17.40
C ARG A 212 24.92 -3.86 -17.91
N GLY A 213 25.61 -3.96 -19.04
CA GLY A 213 26.12 -5.24 -19.51
C GLY A 213 27.26 -5.76 -18.64
N GLU A 214 27.66 -7.01 -18.89
CA GLU A 214 28.74 -7.66 -18.17
C GLU A 214 30.10 -7.36 -18.82
N GLY A 215 31.05 -6.83 -18.04
CA GLY A 215 32.35 -6.42 -18.56
C GLY A 215 32.22 -5.33 -19.64
N GLU A 216 32.81 -5.60 -20.81
CA GLU A 216 32.77 -4.72 -21.99
C GLU A 216 31.53 -4.96 -22.88
N ALA A 217 30.75 -6.01 -22.61
CA ALA A 217 29.57 -6.30 -23.42
C ALA A 217 28.44 -5.29 -23.14
N PRO A 218 27.66 -4.87 -24.15
CA PRO A 218 26.47 -4.06 -23.92
C PRO A 218 25.40 -4.84 -23.17
N ALA A 219 24.49 -4.14 -22.50
CA ALA A 219 23.33 -4.76 -21.88
C ALA A 219 22.49 -5.52 -22.92
N ALA A 220 22.11 -6.76 -22.60
CA ALA A 220 21.25 -7.57 -23.45
C ALA A 220 19.79 -7.13 -23.33
N ALA A 221 19.05 -7.15 -24.45
CA ALA A 221 17.61 -6.91 -24.43
C ALA A 221 16.89 -7.97 -23.56
N PRO A 222 15.85 -7.58 -22.80
CA PRO A 222 15.17 -8.51 -21.89
C PRO A 222 14.39 -9.56 -22.68
N VAL A 223 14.62 -10.84 -22.34
CA VAL A 223 13.77 -11.94 -22.81
C VAL A 223 12.52 -11.99 -21.93
N ASN A 224 11.33 -11.93 -22.54
CA ASN A 224 10.02 -11.87 -21.83
C ASN A 224 9.86 -10.64 -20.91
N GLY A 225 10.49 -9.52 -21.28
CA GLY A 225 10.36 -8.23 -20.60
C GLY A 225 10.89 -8.24 -19.16
N TYR A 226 10.48 -7.23 -18.41
CA TYR A 226 10.79 -7.08 -16.99
C TYR A 226 9.53 -7.28 -16.15
N ARG A 227 9.69 -7.21 -14.82
CA ARG A 227 8.62 -7.31 -13.84
C ARG A 227 8.66 -6.13 -12.89
N LEU A 228 7.52 -5.49 -12.72
CA LEU A 228 7.26 -4.54 -11.65
C LEU A 228 6.56 -5.30 -10.51
N VAL A 229 7.26 -5.44 -9.40
CA VAL A 229 6.72 -6.06 -8.18
C VAL A 229 6.16 -4.95 -7.29
N LEU A 230 4.89 -5.09 -6.92
CA LEU A 230 4.19 -4.18 -6.01
C LEU A 230 3.61 -4.97 -4.85
N GLU A 231 4.00 -4.64 -3.63
CA GLU A 231 3.41 -5.24 -2.42
C GLU A 231 2.86 -4.15 -1.51
N GLY A 232 1.80 -4.49 -0.79
CA GLY A 232 1.17 -3.55 0.11
C GLY A 232 -0.12 -4.07 0.71
N ARG A 233 -0.97 -3.12 1.11
CA ARG A 233 -2.32 -3.37 1.62
C ARG A 233 -3.33 -2.54 0.86
N PHE A 234 -4.50 -3.10 0.62
CA PHE A 234 -5.64 -2.32 0.15
C PHE A 234 -6.14 -1.39 1.26
N ALA A 235 -6.32 -0.13 0.89
CA ALA A 235 -6.96 0.88 1.72
C ALA A 235 -8.45 1.00 1.35
N ALA A 236 -9.20 1.73 2.15
CA ALA A 236 -10.57 2.11 1.84
C ALA A 236 -10.63 3.59 1.48
N TRP A 237 -11.41 3.92 0.46
CA TRP A 237 -11.88 5.28 0.23
C TRP A 237 -12.83 5.71 1.37
N PRO A 238 -13.14 7.02 1.52
CA PRO A 238 -14.13 7.49 2.50
C PRO A 238 -15.49 6.81 2.43
N SER A 239 -15.85 6.25 1.27
CA SER A 239 -17.07 5.47 1.08
C SER A 239 -17.01 4.06 1.71
N GLY A 240 -15.88 3.67 2.32
CA GLY A 240 -15.65 2.33 2.87
C GLY A 240 -15.25 1.28 1.84
N GLN A 241 -15.23 1.63 0.55
CA GLN A 241 -14.89 0.74 -0.55
C GLN A 241 -13.41 0.87 -0.93
N THR A 242 -12.76 -0.21 -1.32
CA THR A 242 -11.39 -0.23 -1.83
C THR A 242 -11.33 0.15 -3.30
N LEU A 243 -12.30 -0.31 -4.10
CA LEU A 243 -12.39 -0.02 -5.52
C LEU A 243 -13.34 1.15 -5.77
N ARG A 244 -12.93 2.08 -6.64
CA ARG A 244 -13.77 3.16 -7.16
C ARG A 244 -13.77 3.11 -8.67
N CYS A 245 -14.96 3.01 -9.27
CA CYS A 245 -15.12 2.96 -10.71
C CYS A 245 -15.79 4.24 -11.22
N ARG A 246 -15.43 4.65 -12.44
CA ARG A 246 -16.00 5.79 -13.16
C ARG A 246 -16.16 5.44 -14.64
N ALA A 247 -17.21 5.94 -15.28
CA ALA A 247 -17.39 5.88 -16.73
C ALA A 247 -18.00 7.21 -17.20
N ALA A 248 -17.75 7.58 -18.45
CA ALA A 248 -18.35 8.78 -19.06
C ALA A 248 -19.84 8.60 -19.39
N GLY A 249 -20.30 7.34 -19.49
CA GLY A 249 -21.69 6.97 -19.75
C GLY A 249 -21.89 5.46 -19.65
N PRO A 250 -23.13 4.96 -19.75
CA PRO A 250 -23.45 3.54 -19.59
C PRO A 250 -22.84 2.64 -20.68
N ASP A 251 -22.63 3.19 -21.89
CA ASP A 251 -22.02 2.46 -23.01
C ASP A 251 -20.49 2.48 -22.99
N GLN A 252 -19.89 3.08 -21.96
CA GLN A 252 -18.45 3.15 -21.79
C GLN A 252 -18.01 2.17 -20.72
N ARG A 253 -16.92 1.43 -21.01
CA ARG A 253 -16.34 0.53 -20.03
C ARG A 253 -15.83 1.33 -18.82
N PRO A 254 -16.23 0.98 -17.58
CA PRO A 254 -15.73 1.68 -16.41
C PRO A 254 -14.22 1.53 -16.24
N VAL A 255 -13.59 2.61 -15.79
CA VAL A 255 -12.22 2.63 -15.28
C VAL A 255 -12.28 2.54 -13.76
N CYS A 256 -11.61 1.56 -13.19
CA CYS A 256 -11.58 1.33 -11.75
C CYS A 256 -10.19 1.60 -11.16
N ILE A 257 -10.14 2.22 -9.99
CA ILE A 257 -8.91 2.41 -9.22
C ILE A 257 -9.06 1.82 -7.82
N ALA A 258 -8.05 1.07 -7.38
CA ALA A 258 -7.98 0.51 -6.03
C ALA A 258 -7.15 1.43 -5.13
N ALA A 259 -7.69 1.84 -3.97
CA ALA A 259 -6.90 2.52 -2.96
C ALA A 259 -5.91 1.55 -2.33
N VAL A 260 -4.63 1.93 -2.26
CA VAL A 260 -3.57 1.09 -1.69
C VAL A 260 -2.60 1.90 -0.83
N GLN A 261 -1.99 1.22 0.13
CA GLN A 261 -0.75 1.63 0.77
C GLN A 261 0.35 0.68 0.30
N LEU A 262 1.36 1.22 -0.39
CA LEU A 262 2.49 0.43 -0.89
C LEU A 262 3.53 0.25 0.22
N ASP A 263 4.00 -0.99 0.39
CA ASP A 263 5.09 -1.33 1.31
C ASP A 263 6.40 -1.64 0.56
N ARG A 264 6.30 -2.12 -0.70
CA ARG A 264 7.45 -2.47 -1.54
C ARG A 264 7.15 -2.20 -3.01
N ILE A 265 8.14 -1.64 -3.69
CA ILE A 265 8.20 -1.55 -5.15
C ILE A 265 9.56 -2.10 -5.58
N ALA A 266 9.59 -2.99 -6.57
CA ALA A 266 10.84 -3.52 -7.09
C ALA A 266 10.78 -3.75 -8.60
N PHE A 267 11.94 -3.63 -9.24
CA PHE A 267 12.14 -4.13 -10.60
C PHE A 267 12.86 -5.47 -10.53
N THR A 268 12.37 -6.44 -11.29
CA THR A 268 13.00 -7.75 -11.44
C THR A 268 13.03 -8.17 -12.91
N THR A 269 13.91 -9.10 -13.25
CA THR A 269 13.91 -9.78 -14.55
C THR A 269 12.75 -10.79 -14.63
N ALA A 270 12.48 -11.32 -15.82
CA ALA A 270 11.39 -12.28 -16.01
C ALA A 270 11.56 -13.60 -15.22
N ASP A 271 12.81 -14.00 -14.93
CA ASP A 271 13.20 -15.16 -14.12
C ASP A 271 13.29 -14.85 -12.61
N GLY A 272 12.98 -13.60 -12.21
CA GLY A 272 12.86 -13.21 -10.81
C GLY A 272 14.13 -12.66 -10.16
N VAL A 273 15.19 -12.39 -10.92
CA VAL A 273 16.39 -11.73 -10.40
C VAL A 273 16.04 -10.29 -10.06
N GLN A 274 16.29 -9.90 -8.80
CA GLN A 274 16.02 -8.53 -8.34
C GLN A 274 17.05 -7.56 -8.90
N LEU A 275 16.56 -6.50 -9.55
CA LEU A 275 17.38 -5.41 -10.10
C LEU A 275 17.48 -4.24 -9.12
N SER A 276 16.34 -3.84 -8.56
CA SER A 276 16.25 -2.75 -7.59
C SER A 276 15.02 -2.88 -6.71
N GLU A 277 15.08 -2.32 -5.50
CA GLU A 277 13.98 -2.31 -4.54
C GLU A 277 13.89 -0.95 -3.85
N TRP A 278 12.65 -0.52 -3.58
CA TRP A 278 12.32 0.63 -2.76
C TRP A 278 11.28 0.23 -1.71
N ARG A 279 11.53 0.67 -0.47
CA ARG A 279 10.61 0.50 0.66
C ARG A 279 10.36 1.88 1.29
N PRO A 280 9.11 2.29 1.52
CA PRO A 280 8.82 3.59 2.12
C PRO A 280 9.25 3.73 3.59
N ASN A 281 9.56 2.62 4.27
CA ASN A 281 10.02 2.60 5.66
C ASN A 281 11.52 2.25 5.79
N GLY A 282 12.30 2.44 4.72
CA GLY A 282 13.75 2.20 4.71
C GLY A 282 14.52 3.32 5.39
#